data_AF-A0AAD5K9D7-F1
#
_entry.id   AF-A0AAD5K9D7-F1
#
_cell.length_a   1.000
_cell.length_b   1.000
_cell.length_c   1.000
_cell.angle_alpha   90.00
_cell.angle_beta   90.00
_cell.angle_gamma   90.00
#
_symmetry.space_group_name_H-M   'P 1'
#
loop_
_entity.id
_entity.type
_entity.pdbx_description
1 polymer ?
#
loop_
_entity_poly.entity_id
_entity_poly.type
_entity_poly.pdbx_seq_one_letter_code
_entity_poly.pdbx_strand_id
1 'polypeptide(L)'
;MLRRQTPAAIRFFQKSFQVQQQQTKLNPWTVSFPSPATSVTSPSTTAFSTLLSDLRHTRDHISRLWSMWWYSLIFQPHRNIHNLQPYNERICLSWPDSMQVHISTDDLDEFYKSLTSPSCATVCANVSVNLNQVHLGQGAQRVLTTPTGGKTSQTSTLSEALSVELLTRLLGSDLTKTETELTYNSFGPMTDYACQIQDLHLGVSVTRAMSFWTRKGYTKQDAVKLLTRKLKGILLSSETIVNTTFDKQILHVISLSGHHAAQVKRACKQVSQDLKSDTVIFITTVDAKSVFFNSNSYLQKKNRKAVKK
;
A
#
# COMPACT_ATOMS: atom_id res chain seq x y z
N MET A 1 36.23 -22.22 25.41
CA MET A 1 35.74 -20.87 25.79
C MET A 1 35.44 -20.08 24.51
N LEU A 2 34.16 -19.94 24.15
CA LEU A 2 33.70 -19.00 23.12
C LEU A 2 32.23 -18.69 23.43
N ARG A 3 31.98 -17.54 24.07
CA ARG A 3 30.64 -17.00 24.31
C ARG A 3 30.07 -16.54 22.97
N ARG A 4 28.99 -17.18 22.50
CA ARG A 4 28.19 -16.66 21.39
C ARG A 4 27.43 -15.42 21.88
N GLN A 5 27.77 -14.27 21.32
CA GLN A 5 27.00 -13.04 21.50
C GLN A 5 25.65 -13.17 20.78
N THR A 6 24.57 -12.86 21.48
CA THR A 6 23.23 -12.76 20.90
C THR A 6 23.05 -11.41 20.17
N PRO A 7 22.40 -11.37 19.00
CA PRO A 7 22.21 -10.14 18.21
C PRO A 7 21.36 -9.09 18.94
N ALA A 8 21.72 -7.82 18.77
CA ALA A 8 21.11 -6.65 19.44
C ALA A 8 19.59 -6.52 19.24
N ALA A 9 19.02 -7.06 18.17
CA ALA A 9 17.58 -7.05 17.88
C ALA A 9 16.73 -7.78 18.95
N ILE A 10 17.28 -8.81 19.61
CA ILE A 10 16.54 -9.60 20.61
C ILE A 10 16.42 -8.85 21.95
N ARG A 11 17.41 -8.00 22.29
CA ARG A 11 17.38 -7.20 23.53
C ARG A 11 16.38 -6.04 23.48
N PHE A 12 16.07 -5.55 22.28
CA PHE A 12 15.09 -4.46 22.11
C PHE A 12 13.65 -4.97 22.30
N PHE A 13 13.33 -6.15 21.77
CA PHE A 13 12.01 -6.78 21.92
C PHE A 13 11.66 -7.15 23.37
N GLN A 14 12.63 -7.58 24.19
CA GLN A 14 12.38 -7.90 25.60
C GLN A 14 12.10 -6.67 26.47
N LYS A 15 12.70 -5.51 26.16
CA LYS A 15 12.45 -4.27 26.93
C LYS A 15 11.08 -3.67 26.64
N SER A 16 10.63 -3.69 25.38
CA SER A 16 9.30 -3.18 25.01
C SER A 16 8.17 -4.01 25.62
N PHE A 17 8.36 -5.33 25.76
CA PHE A 17 7.37 -6.23 26.38
C PHE A 17 7.21 -6.00 27.90
N GLN A 18 8.28 -5.63 28.61
CA GLN A 18 8.20 -5.33 30.05
C GLN A 18 7.55 -3.97 30.36
N VAL A 19 7.72 -2.97 29.48
CA VAL A 19 7.09 -1.64 29.67
C VAL A 19 5.57 -1.74 29.48
N GLN A 20 5.10 -2.60 28.58
CA GLN A 20 3.67 -2.76 28.31
C GLN A 20 2.94 -3.61 29.37
N GLN A 21 3.63 -4.51 30.08
CA GLN A 21 3.04 -5.26 31.20
C GLN A 21 2.90 -4.45 32.49
N GLN A 22 3.62 -3.33 32.66
CA GLN A 22 3.48 -2.49 33.85
C GLN A 22 2.30 -1.51 33.78
N GLN A 23 1.73 -1.25 32.59
CA GLN A 23 0.60 -0.33 32.42
C GLN A 23 -0.78 -1.00 32.46
N THR A 24 -0.86 -2.33 32.52
CA THR A 24 -2.12 -3.08 32.65
C THR A 24 -2.28 -3.70 34.04
N LYS A 25 -2.21 -2.87 35.07
CA LYS A 25 -2.74 -3.21 36.40
C LYS A 25 -3.75 -2.15 36.79
N LEU A 26 -4.98 -2.27 36.29
CA LEU A 26 -6.19 -1.80 36.95
C LEU A 26 -7.39 -2.51 36.30
N ASN A 27 -8.12 -3.24 37.15
CA ASN A 27 -9.45 -3.82 37.01
C ASN A 27 -9.62 -5.29 36.55
N PRO A 28 -10.62 -5.99 37.15
CA PRO A 28 -10.51 -7.39 37.50
C PRO A 28 -11.59 -8.23 36.81
N TRP A 29 -11.19 -9.14 35.94
CA TRP A 29 -12.05 -10.25 35.54
C TRP A 29 -11.24 -11.55 35.59
N THR A 30 -11.55 -12.34 36.61
CA THR A 30 -11.08 -13.70 36.82
C THR A 30 -11.59 -14.61 35.70
N VAL A 31 -10.66 -15.20 34.95
CA VAL A 31 -10.92 -16.40 34.14
C VAL A 31 -9.86 -17.43 34.52
N SER A 32 -10.31 -18.50 35.14
CA SER A 32 -9.51 -19.64 35.60
C SER A 32 -9.14 -20.56 34.44
N PHE A 33 -7.85 -20.89 34.31
CA PHE A 33 -7.33 -21.94 33.44
C PHE A 33 -7.00 -23.20 34.27
N PRO A 34 -7.23 -24.42 33.77
CA PRO A 34 -6.59 -25.61 34.31
C PRO A 34 -5.18 -25.77 33.72
N SER A 35 -4.19 -25.97 34.59
CA SER A 35 -2.80 -26.31 34.25
C SER A 35 -2.59 -27.84 34.13
N PRO A 36 -1.44 -28.29 33.58
CA PRO A 36 -1.34 -29.47 32.73
C PRO A 36 -0.93 -30.75 33.47
N ALA A 37 -1.20 -31.90 32.84
CA ALA A 37 -0.55 -33.17 33.16
C ALA A 37 0.41 -33.60 32.03
N THR A 38 1.60 -33.99 32.47
CA THR A 38 2.78 -34.56 31.81
C THR A 38 2.54 -35.79 30.93
N SER A 39 3.29 -35.96 29.84
CA SER A 39 4.39 -36.95 29.75
C SER A 39 5.05 -36.99 28.37
N VAL A 40 6.37 -37.16 28.39
CA VAL A 40 7.32 -37.26 27.27
C VAL A 40 7.41 -38.71 26.78
N THR A 41 7.44 -38.91 25.45
CA THR A 41 8.15 -40.04 24.81
C THR A 41 8.68 -39.61 23.44
N SER A 42 9.98 -39.80 23.22
CA SER A 42 10.73 -39.51 21.99
C SER A 42 10.67 -40.65 20.96
N PRO A 43 10.60 -40.39 19.64
CA PRO A 43 10.96 -41.38 18.64
C PRO A 43 12.28 -41.07 17.91
N SER A 44 12.85 -42.17 17.42
CA SER A 44 14.18 -42.41 16.86
C SER A 44 14.49 -41.81 15.49
N THR A 45 15.80 -41.70 15.23
CA THR A 45 16.54 -40.97 14.19
C THR A 45 16.40 -41.46 12.73
N THR A 46 15.27 -42.01 12.31
CA THR A 46 15.10 -42.54 10.93
C THR A 46 13.87 -41.99 10.22
N ALA A 47 13.49 -40.73 10.52
CA ALA A 47 12.39 -40.01 9.87
C ALA A 47 12.79 -38.61 9.34
N PHE A 48 14.10 -38.33 9.21
CA PHE A 48 14.58 -36.97 8.94
C PHE A 48 14.55 -36.56 7.46
N SER A 49 14.51 -37.50 6.51
CA SER A 49 14.48 -37.17 5.08
C SER A 49 13.06 -36.88 4.55
N THR A 50 12.03 -37.53 5.10
CA THR A 50 10.62 -37.28 4.76
C THR A 50 10.04 -36.05 5.45
N LEU A 51 10.64 -35.60 6.57
CA LEU A 51 10.21 -34.39 7.30
C LEU A 51 10.62 -33.09 6.59
N LEU A 52 11.66 -33.11 5.76
CA LEU A 52 12.20 -31.91 5.09
C LEU A 52 11.37 -31.48 3.86
N SER A 53 10.56 -32.38 3.28
CA SER A 53 9.56 -32.02 2.27
C SER A 53 8.29 -31.44 2.89
N ASP A 54 7.87 -31.95 4.05
CA ASP A 54 6.72 -31.41 4.80
C ASP A 54 7.01 -30.05 5.43
N LEU A 55 8.28 -29.78 5.78
CA LEU A 55 8.68 -28.50 6.37
C LEU A 55 8.59 -27.29 5.41
N ARG A 56 8.53 -27.52 4.09
CA ARG A 56 8.27 -26.44 3.12
C ARG A 56 6.80 -26.03 3.12
N HIS A 57 5.89 -26.99 3.26
CA HIS A 57 4.46 -26.71 3.39
C HIS A 57 4.11 -26.06 4.73
N THR A 58 4.76 -26.45 5.82
CA THR A 58 4.53 -25.82 7.13
C THR A 58 5.13 -24.41 7.22
N ARG A 59 6.21 -24.09 6.50
CA ARG A 59 6.78 -22.73 6.52
C ARG A 59 5.84 -21.72 5.86
N ASP A 60 5.18 -22.11 4.77
CA ASP A 60 4.15 -21.28 4.13
C ASP A 60 2.91 -21.16 5.03
N HIS A 61 2.50 -22.25 5.69
CA HIS A 61 1.38 -22.25 6.63
C HIS A 61 1.66 -21.41 7.89
N ILE A 62 2.88 -21.45 8.42
CA ILE A 62 3.30 -20.66 9.59
C ILE A 62 3.43 -19.18 9.20
N SER A 63 3.96 -18.85 8.02
CA SER A 63 4.01 -17.44 7.57
C SER A 63 2.60 -16.85 7.37
N ARG A 64 1.64 -17.65 6.91
CA ARG A 64 0.22 -17.26 6.77
C ARG A 64 -0.47 -17.10 8.11
N LEU A 65 -0.22 -17.99 9.07
CA LEU A 65 -0.76 -17.85 10.42
C LEU A 65 -0.14 -16.64 11.15
N TRP A 66 1.14 -16.35 10.91
CA TRP A 66 1.80 -15.16 11.43
C TRP A 66 1.28 -13.87 10.79
N SER A 67 1.00 -13.85 9.49
CA SER A 67 0.37 -12.68 8.87
C SER A 67 -1.05 -12.48 9.39
N MET A 68 -1.85 -13.54 9.57
CA MET A 68 -3.19 -13.46 10.17
C MET A 68 -3.19 -13.01 11.63
N TRP A 69 -2.22 -13.47 12.43
CA TRP A 69 -2.04 -13.01 13.81
C TRP A 69 -1.54 -11.56 13.86
N TRP A 70 -0.64 -11.17 12.96
CA TRP A 70 -0.16 -9.79 12.80
C TRP A 70 -1.27 -8.84 12.35
N TYR A 71 -2.13 -9.26 11.41
CA TYR A 71 -3.36 -8.55 11.05
C TYR A 71 -4.27 -8.39 12.26
N SER A 72 -4.46 -9.42 13.08
CA SER A 72 -5.26 -9.33 14.30
C SER A 72 -4.63 -8.41 15.38
N LEU A 73 -3.30 -8.27 15.39
CA LEU A 73 -2.57 -7.40 16.33
C LEU A 73 -2.55 -5.93 15.92
N ILE A 74 -2.44 -5.62 14.62
CA ILE A 74 -2.60 -4.26 14.09
C ILE A 74 -4.07 -3.83 14.14
N PHE A 75 -5.00 -4.77 13.93
CA PHE A 75 -6.45 -4.54 13.98
C PHE A 75 -7.05 -4.98 15.33
N GLN A 76 -6.82 -4.20 16.39
CA GLN A 76 -7.57 -4.30 17.66
C GLN A 76 -9.10 -4.01 17.45
N PRO A 77 -10.00 -4.46 18.35
CA PRO A 77 -11.23 -5.20 18.03
C PRO A 77 -12.47 -4.34 17.72
N HIS A 78 -12.37 -3.38 16.80
CA HIS A 78 -13.53 -2.59 16.35
C HIS A 78 -13.87 -2.70 14.86
N ARG A 79 -13.26 -3.63 14.11
CA ARG A 79 -13.52 -3.75 12.66
C ARG A 79 -14.20 -5.08 12.32
N ASN A 80 -15.44 -4.98 11.85
CA ASN A 80 -16.23 -6.09 11.28
C ASN A 80 -15.56 -6.63 10.01
N ILE A 81 -14.63 -7.58 10.17
CA ILE A 81 -14.05 -8.35 9.07
C ILE A 81 -14.96 -9.57 8.87
N HIS A 82 -15.84 -9.54 7.88
CA HIS A 82 -16.72 -10.68 7.57
C HIS A 82 -16.16 -11.51 6.40
N ASN A 83 -16.09 -12.82 6.61
CA ASN A 83 -15.94 -13.92 5.65
C ASN A 83 -14.58 -14.10 4.94
N LEU A 84 -13.86 -15.16 5.33
CA LEU A 84 -12.71 -15.74 4.61
C LEU A 84 -13.14 -17.10 4.02
N GLN A 85 -13.03 -17.30 2.70
CA GLN A 85 -13.15 -18.61 2.05
C GLN A 85 -12.00 -18.83 1.03
N PRO A 86 -11.41 -20.03 0.95
CA PRO A 86 -10.10 -20.22 0.33
C PRO A 86 -10.21 -20.69 -1.12
N TYR A 87 -10.18 -19.75 -2.07
CA TYR A 87 -9.63 -19.96 -3.42
C TYR A 87 -9.26 -18.60 -4.02
N ASN A 88 -7.96 -18.29 -4.12
CA ASN A 88 -7.44 -16.93 -4.42
C ASN A 88 -8.08 -15.86 -3.51
N GLU A 89 -7.85 -15.95 -2.19
CA GLU A 89 -8.50 -15.12 -1.18
C GLU A 89 -8.34 -13.63 -1.48
N ARG A 90 -9.33 -13.07 -2.18
CA ARG A 90 -9.51 -11.64 -2.30
C ARG A 90 -10.16 -11.20 -1.01
N ILE A 91 -9.47 -10.34 -0.29
CA ILE A 91 -10.01 -9.68 0.89
C ILE A 91 -10.80 -8.47 0.38
N CYS A 92 -12.04 -8.34 0.87
CA CYS A 92 -12.82 -7.12 0.74
C CYS A 92 -12.72 -6.36 2.05
N LEU A 93 -12.03 -5.23 2.03
CA LEU A 93 -12.01 -4.29 3.14
C LEU A 93 -13.09 -3.26 2.89
N SER A 94 -14.09 -3.19 3.78
CA SER A 94 -15.22 -2.27 3.66
C SER A 94 -15.24 -1.31 4.83
N TRP A 95 -15.51 -0.03 4.54
CA TRP A 95 -15.70 1.00 5.54
C TRP A 95 -17.12 1.55 5.50
N PRO A 96 -17.66 2.04 6.65
CA PRO A 96 -19.03 2.55 6.71
C PRO A 96 -19.33 3.72 5.77
N ASP A 97 -18.29 4.46 5.37
CA ASP A 97 -18.37 5.65 4.52
C ASP A 97 -18.32 5.32 3.02
N SER A 98 -18.83 4.15 2.63
CA SER A 98 -19.01 3.75 1.22
C SER A 98 -17.71 3.65 0.42
N MET A 99 -16.61 3.31 1.10
CA MET A 99 -15.37 2.90 0.46
C MET A 99 -15.16 1.40 0.65
N GLN A 100 -14.85 0.71 -0.43
CA GLN A 100 -14.50 -0.70 -0.44
C GLN A 100 -13.22 -0.90 -1.24
N VAL A 101 -12.30 -1.71 -0.70
CA VAL A 101 -11.07 -2.09 -1.36
C VAL A 101 -11.01 -3.60 -1.47
N HIS A 102 -10.91 -4.10 -2.69
CA HIS A 102 -10.69 -5.49 -3.00
C HIS A 102 -9.23 -5.71 -3.40
N ILE A 103 -8.50 -6.48 -2.62
CA ILE A 103 -7.08 -6.81 -2.84
C ILE A 103 -6.87 -8.31 -2.59
N SER A 104 -5.98 -8.95 -3.34
CA SER A 104 -5.63 -10.35 -3.02
C SER A 104 -4.74 -10.41 -1.77
N THR A 105 -4.83 -11.49 -1.01
CA THR A 105 -3.91 -11.74 0.12
C THR A 105 -2.45 -11.66 -0.30
N ASP A 106 -2.13 -12.19 -1.49
CA ASP A 106 -0.76 -12.20 -2.03
C ASP A 106 -0.29 -10.80 -2.40
N ASP A 107 -1.14 -10.00 -3.07
CA ASP A 107 -0.84 -8.59 -3.38
C ASP A 107 -0.62 -7.78 -2.10
N LEU A 108 -1.44 -7.99 -1.06
CA LEU A 108 -1.33 -7.28 0.21
C LEU A 108 -0.06 -7.69 0.99
N ASP A 109 0.23 -8.98 1.06
CA ASP A 109 1.43 -9.52 1.69
C ASP A 109 2.71 -9.08 0.96
N GLU A 110 2.70 -9.10 -0.39
CA GLU A 110 3.79 -8.58 -1.21
C GLU A 110 3.97 -7.06 -0.98
N PHE A 111 2.88 -6.31 -0.80
CA PHE A 111 2.95 -4.89 -0.45
C PHE A 111 3.73 -4.71 0.85
N TYR A 112 3.30 -5.33 1.95
CA TYR A 112 3.98 -5.19 3.25
C TYR A 112 5.44 -5.65 3.20
N LYS A 113 5.72 -6.81 2.58
CA LYS A 113 7.09 -7.35 2.47
C LYS A 113 8.01 -6.44 1.67
N SER A 114 7.51 -5.83 0.61
CA SER A 114 8.30 -4.95 -0.26
C SER A 114 8.66 -3.61 0.39
N LEU A 115 7.90 -3.14 1.38
CA LEU A 115 8.23 -1.93 2.13
C LEU A 115 9.47 -2.10 3.01
N THR A 116 9.71 -3.32 3.53
CA THR A 116 10.83 -3.61 4.42
C THR A 116 12.01 -4.29 3.73
N SER A 117 11.95 -4.49 2.41
CA SER A 117 12.98 -5.21 1.66
C SER A 117 13.38 -4.43 0.40
N PRO A 118 14.61 -4.62 -0.12
CA PRO A 118 15.10 -3.91 -1.30
C PRO A 118 14.50 -4.42 -2.62
N SER A 119 13.32 -5.05 -2.59
CA SER A 119 12.65 -5.56 -3.78
C SER A 119 11.67 -4.55 -4.36
N CYS A 120 11.54 -4.55 -5.69
CA CYS A 120 10.38 -4.01 -6.39
C CYS A 120 9.19 -4.97 -6.23
N ALA A 121 8.01 -4.42 -5.95
CA ALA A 121 6.75 -5.15 -6.03
C ALA A 121 5.76 -4.46 -6.98
N THR A 122 4.82 -5.23 -7.53
CA THR A 122 3.70 -4.68 -8.32
C THR A 122 2.39 -5.19 -7.75
N VAL A 123 1.73 -4.32 -6.99
CA VAL A 123 0.53 -4.64 -6.20
C VAL A 123 -0.71 -4.13 -6.92
N CYS A 124 -1.78 -4.92 -6.96
CA CYS A 124 -3.04 -4.54 -7.60
C CYS A 124 -4.23 -4.54 -6.64
N ALA A 125 -5.06 -3.50 -6.68
CA ALA A 125 -6.33 -3.46 -5.96
C ALA A 125 -7.46 -2.84 -6.80
N ASN A 126 -8.70 -3.18 -6.47
CA ASN A 126 -9.89 -2.51 -7.00
C ASN A 126 -10.55 -1.73 -5.87
N VAL A 127 -10.97 -0.50 -6.17
CA VAL A 127 -11.54 0.43 -5.21
C VAL A 127 -12.90 0.88 -5.73
N SER A 128 -13.93 0.65 -4.93
CA SER A 128 -15.24 1.28 -5.12
C SER A 128 -15.39 2.37 -4.08
N VAL A 129 -15.69 3.59 -4.53
CA VAL A 129 -15.78 4.74 -3.62
C VAL A 129 -16.83 5.74 -4.10
N ASN A 130 -17.77 6.06 -3.23
CA ASN A 130 -18.65 7.20 -3.43
C ASN A 130 -18.01 8.47 -2.86
N LEU A 131 -17.39 9.26 -3.73
CA LEU A 131 -16.67 10.48 -3.32
C LEU A 131 -17.57 11.57 -2.68
N ASN A 132 -18.89 11.49 -2.83
CA ASN A 132 -19.82 12.42 -2.18
C ASN A 132 -20.16 12.01 -0.73
N GLN A 133 -19.85 10.77 -0.35
CA GLN A 133 -20.20 10.17 0.95
C GLN A 133 -18.98 9.75 1.76
N VAL A 134 -17.83 9.58 1.11
CA VAL A 134 -16.60 9.16 1.78
C VAL A 134 -16.12 10.23 2.75
N HIS A 135 -15.79 9.82 3.96
CA HIS A 135 -15.19 10.69 4.96
C HIS A 135 -13.67 10.53 4.87
N LEU A 136 -13.05 11.48 4.18
CA LEU A 136 -11.59 11.51 4.06
C LEU A 136 -10.95 11.82 5.42
N GLY A 137 -9.87 11.10 5.73
CA GLY A 137 -9.05 11.35 6.90
C GLY A 137 -8.29 12.68 6.83
N GLN A 138 -7.69 13.07 7.95
CA GLN A 138 -7.01 14.36 8.08
C GLN A 138 -5.91 14.57 7.02
N GLY A 139 -5.14 13.53 6.70
CA GLY A 139 -4.09 13.61 5.67
C GLY A 139 -4.67 13.92 4.29
N ALA A 140 -5.70 13.21 3.86
CA ALA A 140 -6.36 13.44 2.57
C ALA A 140 -7.04 14.82 2.52
N GLN A 141 -7.67 15.26 3.62
CA GLN A 141 -8.22 16.61 3.72
C GLN A 141 -7.13 17.69 3.61
N ARG A 142 -5.99 17.51 4.28
CA ARG A 142 -4.85 18.42 4.20
C ARG A 142 -4.39 18.58 2.75
N VAL A 143 -4.23 17.48 2.00
CA VAL A 143 -3.90 17.54 0.56
C VAL A 143 -4.93 18.34 -0.24
N LEU A 144 -6.23 18.18 0.03
CA LEU A 144 -7.28 18.94 -0.65
C LEU A 144 -7.27 20.44 -0.33
N THR A 145 -6.90 20.80 0.90
CA THR A 145 -6.93 22.19 1.39
C THR A 145 -5.61 22.95 1.18
N THR A 146 -4.49 22.25 1.05
CA THR A 146 -3.19 22.88 0.86
C THR A 146 -3.15 23.57 -0.51
N PRO A 147 -2.89 24.88 -0.57
CA PRO A 147 -2.82 25.60 -1.84
C PRO A 147 -1.66 25.07 -2.68
N THR A 148 -1.95 24.52 -3.86
CA THR A 148 -0.93 23.91 -4.75
C THR A 148 -0.13 24.94 -5.56
N GLY A 149 -0.04 26.18 -5.08
CA GLY A 149 0.71 27.27 -5.75
C GLY A 149 0.27 27.53 -7.20
N GLY A 150 -0.96 27.15 -7.57
CA GLY A 150 -1.52 27.32 -8.92
C GLY A 150 -1.06 26.29 -9.97
N LYS A 151 -0.30 25.26 -9.60
CA LYS A 151 0.31 24.31 -10.56
C LYS A 151 -0.51 23.06 -10.84
N THR A 152 -1.44 22.68 -9.97
CA THR A 152 -2.19 21.42 -10.11
C THR A 152 -3.68 21.65 -10.38
N SER A 153 -4.26 20.78 -11.21
CA SER A 153 -5.71 20.77 -11.42
C SER A 153 -6.43 20.13 -10.23
N GLN A 154 -7.68 20.52 -9.95
CA GLN A 154 -8.53 19.89 -8.92
C GLN A 154 -8.57 18.34 -9.03
N THR A 155 -8.53 17.81 -10.25
CA THR A 155 -8.51 16.35 -10.47
C THR A 155 -7.21 15.67 -10.08
N SER A 156 -6.08 16.40 -10.09
CA SER A 156 -4.79 15.90 -9.61
C SER A 156 -4.83 15.81 -8.09
N THR A 157 -5.21 16.92 -7.44
CA THR A 157 -5.35 17.00 -5.98
C THR A 157 -6.31 15.94 -5.43
N LEU A 158 -7.41 15.67 -6.12
CA LEU A 158 -8.34 14.60 -5.72
C LEU A 158 -7.72 13.20 -5.83
N SER A 159 -6.91 12.94 -6.87
CA SER A 159 -6.21 11.67 -7.02
C SER A 159 -5.10 11.48 -5.97
N GLU A 160 -4.44 12.57 -5.58
CA GLU A 160 -3.44 12.58 -4.50
C GLU A 160 -4.11 12.35 -3.13
N ALA A 161 -5.21 13.05 -2.85
CA ALA A 161 -5.97 12.86 -1.62
C ALA A 161 -6.52 11.42 -1.49
N LEU A 162 -7.06 10.86 -2.58
CA LEU A 162 -7.48 9.45 -2.59
C LEU A 162 -6.30 8.48 -2.41
N SER A 163 -5.14 8.81 -2.95
CA SER A 163 -3.92 8.05 -2.76
C SER A 163 -3.51 8.00 -1.29
N VAL A 164 -3.50 9.16 -0.60
CA VAL A 164 -3.25 9.25 0.84
C VAL A 164 -4.26 8.41 1.61
N GLU A 165 -5.55 8.58 1.34
CA GLU A 165 -6.62 7.86 2.03
C GLU A 165 -6.46 6.33 1.91
N LEU A 166 -6.11 5.85 0.70
CA LEU A 166 -5.90 4.44 0.45
C LEU A 166 -4.71 3.89 1.25
N LEU A 167 -3.56 4.59 1.27
CA LEU A 167 -2.39 4.15 2.02
C LEU A 167 -2.64 4.22 3.54
N THR A 168 -3.32 5.25 4.03
CA THR A 168 -3.71 5.36 5.44
C THR A 168 -4.62 4.21 5.85
N ARG A 169 -5.63 3.88 5.02
CA ARG A 169 -6.57 2.80 5.33
C ARG A 169 -5.96 1.40 5.23
N LEU A 170 -5.10 1.17 4.23
CA LEU A 170 -4.53 -0.15 3.96
C LEU A 170 -3.32 -0.45 4.85
N LEU A 171 -2.49 0.55 5.13
CA LEU A 171 -1.18 0.38 5.75
C LEU A 171 -1.01 1.18 7.04
N GLY A 172 -1.98 2.02 7.42
CA GLY A 172 -1.85 2.90 8.58
C GLY A 172 -0.81 4.00 8.37
N SER A 173 -0.62 4.47 7.13
CA SER A 173 0.33 5.54 6.86
C SER A 173 -0.18 6.92 7.32
N ASP A 174 0.70 7.72 7.90
CA ASP A 174 0.44 9.10 8.26
C ASP A 174 1.11 10.06 7.27
N LEU A 175 0.37 11.06 6.78
CA LEU A 175 0.89 12.08 5.87
C LEU A 175 1.86 13.01 6.63
N THR A 176 3.12 13.08 6.20
CA THR A 176 4.12 13.94 6.84
C THR A 176 4.26 15.27 6.12
N LYS A 177 4.45 15.24 4.79
CA LYS A 177 4.64 16.43 3.94
C LYS A 177 3.87 16.35 2.63
N THR A 178 3.29 17.46 2.16
CA THR A 178 2.71 17.59 0.82
C THR A 178 3.76 18.02 -0.21
N GLU A 179 3.46 17.96 -1.52
CA GLU A 179 4.34 18.41 -2.61
C GLU A 179 4.98 19.78 -2.35
N THR A 180 4.19 20.74 -1.85
CA THR A 180 4.62 22.12 -1.57
C THR A 180 5.49 22.27 -0.32
N GLU A 181 5.51 21.26 0.55
CA GLU A 181 6.28 21.26 1.79
C GLU A 181 7.62 20.50 1.62
N LEU A 182 7.74 19.71 0.55
CA LEU A 182 9.00 19.11 0.15
C LEU A 182 9.92 20.18 -0.43
N THR A 183 11.17 20.19 0.02
CA THR A 183 12.18 21.15 -0.43
C THR A 183 13.19 20.44 -1.31
N TYR A 184 13.47 21.04 -2.48
CA TYR A 184 14.37 20.50 -3.49
C TYR A 184 15.60 21.40 -3.63
N ASN A 185 16.78 20.82 -3.81
CA ASN A 185 18.02 21.54 -4.08
C ASN A 185 18.18 21.99 -5.54
N SER A 186 17.33 21.49 -6.43
CA SER A 186 17.40 21.74 -7.88
C SER A 186 16.02 21.69 -8.51
N PHE A 187 15.88 22.29 -9.69
CA PHE A 187 14.66 22.22 -10.47
C PHE A 187 14.58 20.85 -11.16
N GLY A 188 13.43 20.18 -11.06
CA GLY A 188 13.28 18.85 -11.63
C GLY A 188 11.92 18.21 -11.36
N PRO A 189 11.84 16.87 -11.57
CA PRO A 189 10.68 16.07 -11.18
C PRO A 189 10.38 16.23 -9.68
N MET A 190 9.10 16.28 -9.33
CA MET A 190 8.63 16.43 -7.96
C MET A 190 7.91 15.17 -7.48
N THR A 191 7.93 14.96 -6.18
CA THR A 191 7.22 13.90 -5.45
C THR A 191 5.91 14.50 -4.92
N ASP A 192 4.81 13.77 -5.06
CA ASP A 192 3.48 14.32 -4.77
C ASP A 192 3.25 14.48 -3.26
N TYR A 193 3.75 13.54 -2.44
CA TYR A 193 3.77 13.69 -0.99
C TYR A 193 4.75 12.72 -0.31
N ALA A 194 5.03 12.97 0.96
CA ALA A 194 5.73 12.07 1.86
C ALA A 194 4.78 11.56 2.94
N CYS A 195 4.88 10.28 3.28
CA CYS A 195 4.16 9.69 4.40
C CYS A 195 5.09 8.82 5.23
N GLN A 196 4.61 8.40 6.39
CA GLN A 196 5.33 7.55 7.33
C GLN A 196 4.48 6.35 7.69
N ILE A 197 5.09 5.17 7.73
CA ILE A 197 4.49 3.95 8.25
C ILE A 197 5.42 3.44 9.34
N GLN A 198 4.99 3.54 10.60
CA GLN A 198 5.86 3.25 11.76
C GLN A 198 7.16 4.07 11.68
N ASP A 199 8.32 3.44 11.53
CA ASP A 199 9.62 4.12 11.44
C ASP A 199 10.09 4.35 9.99
N LEU A 200 9.30 3.93 8.99
CA LEU A 200 9.66 4.04 7.57
C LEU A 200 9.14 5.34 6.96
N HIS A 201 10.03 6.11 6.35
CA HIS A 201 9.72 7.30 5.58
C HIS A 201 9.56 6.96 4.11
N LEU A 202 8.40 7.27 3.55
CA LEU A 202 8.01 6.89 2.21
C LEU A 202 7.80 8.11 1.34
N GLY A 203 8.41 8.09 0.16
CA GLY A 203 8.07 9.03 -0.92
C GLY A 203 6.98 8.43 -1.79
N VAL A 204 5.94 9.21 -2.08
CA VAL A 204 4.84 8.74 -2.93
C VAL A 204 4.66 9.65 -4.14
N SER A 205 4.69 9.04 -5.31
CA SER A 205 4.27 9.67 -6.55
C SER A 205 2.97 9.08 -7.05
N VAL A 206 2.03 9.93 -7.44
CA VAL A 206 0.73 9.58 -7.96
C VAL A 206 0.68 9.83 -9.46
N THR A 207 0.02 8.93 -10.17
CA THR A 207 -0.25 9.13 -11.59
C THR A 207 -1.54 8.44 -11.99
N ARG A 208 -2.19 8.98 -13.02
CA ARG A 208 -3.41 8.42 -13.58
C ARG A 208 -3.09 7.68 -14.89
N ALA A 209 -3.50 6.42 -14.99
CA ALA A 209 -3.44 5.63 -16.21
C ALA A 209 -4.74 5.79 -17.01
N MET A 210 -4.74 6.75 -17.94
CA MET A 210 -5.89 7.06 -18.79
C MET A 210 -5.47 7.58 -20.17
N SER A 211 -6.29 7.32 -21.19
CA SER A 211 -6.12 7.91 -22.51
C SER A 211 -6.76 9.29 -22.59
N PHE A 212 -5.94 10.33 -22.43
CA PHE A 212 -6.31 11.66 -22.90
C PHE A 212 -6.10 11.68 -24.42
N TRP A 213 -7.18 11.79 -25.20
CA TRP A 213 -7.19 12.17 -26.63
C TRP A 213 -7.07 11.10 -27.72
N THR A 214 -6.55 9.90 -27.46
CA THR A 214 -6.41 8.89 -28.53
C THR A 214 -7.71 8.10 -28.72
N ARG A 215 -8.26 8.12 -29.95
CA ARG A 215 -9.34 7.19 -30.36
C ARG A 215 -8.90 5.72 -30.28
N LYS A 216 -7.60 5.45 -30.19
CA LYS A 216 -6.97 4.13 -30.22
C LYS A 216 -7.00 3.39 -28.86
N GLY A 217 -7.63 3.94 -27.82
CA GLY A 217 -7.64 3.33 -26.49
C GLY A 217 -6.28 3.44 -25.79
N TYR A 218 -6.19 2.90 -24.56
CA TYR A 218 -4.96 2.92 -23.76
C TYR A 218 -4.16 1.65 -24.02
N THR A 219 -2.96 1.80 -24.58
CA THR A 219 -2.15 0.65 -25.01
C THR A 219 -1.07 0.29 -23.98
N LYS A 220 -0.50 -0.91 -24.12
CA LYS A 220 0.67 -1.32 -23.33
C LYS A 220 1.85 -0.36 -23.52
N GLN A 221 2.07 0.13 -24.75
CA GLN A 221 3.15 1.06 -25.08
C GLN A 221 2.97 2.40 -24.38
N ASP A 222 1.72 2.88 -24.27
CA ASP A 222 1.40 4.09 -23.51
C ASP A 222 1.73 3.89 -22.04
N ALA A 223 1.39 2.72 -21.47
CA ALA A 223 1.73 2.38 -20.10
C ALA A 223 3.25 2.26 -19.87
N VAL A 224 4.01 1.68 -20.80
CA VAL A 224 5.49 1.64 -20.71
C VAL A 224 6.07 3.05 -20.72
N LYS A 225 5.62 3.92 -21.63
CA LYS A 225 6.08 5.32 -21.67
C LYS A 225 5.74 6.06 -20.38
N LEU A 226 4.53 5.86 -19.84
CA LEU A 226 4.09 6.46 -18.58
C LEU A 226 4.98 6.02 -17.42
N LEU A 227 5.18 4.70 -17.25
CA LEU A 227 5.96 4.13 -16.16
C LEU A 227 7.43 4.55 -16.25
N THR A 228 8.06 4.42 -17.41
CA THR A 228 9.48 4.80 -17.60
C THR A 228 9.70 6.28 -17.25
N ARG A 229 8.79 7.17 -17.67
CA ARG A 229 8.89 8.60 -17.35
C ARG A 229 8.73 8.85 -15.84
N LYS A 230 7.74 8.21 -15.20
CA LYS A 230 7.46 8.42 -13.77
C LYS A 230 8.56 7.82 -12.88
N LEU A 231 9.05 6.62 -13.18
CA LEU A 231 10.11 5.96 -12.42
C LEU A 231 11.44 6.72 -12.51
N LYS A 232 11.83 7.20 -13.70
CA LYS A 232 12.98 8.12 -13.83
C LYS A 232 12.80 9.39 -13.00
N GLY A 233 11.58 9.94 -12.99
CA GLY A 233 11.24 11.11 -12.19
C GLY A 233 11.42 10.85 -10.69
N ILE A 234 10.95 9.71 -10.19
CA ILE A 234 11.07 9.31 -8.78
C ILE A 234 12.52 9.21 -8.34
N LEU A 235 13.38 8.59 -9.14
CA LEU A 235 14.81 8.47 -8.81
C LEU A 235 15.45 9.86 -8.68
N LEU A 236 15.23 10.74 -9.66
CA LEU A 236 15.75 12.10 -9.64
C LEU A 236 15.16 12.95 -8.50
N SER A 237 13.86 12.84 -8.22
CA SER A 237 13.24 13.59 -7.13
C SER A 237 13.77 13.14 -5.77
N SER A 238 14.05 11.85 -5.60
CA SER A 238 14.55 11.30 -4.33
C SER A 238 15.97 11.79 -4.02
N GLU A 239 16.81 11.98 -5.04
CA GLU A 239 18.17 12.51 -4.88
C GLU A 239 18.22 14.02 -4.60
N THR A 240 17.15 14.75 -4.92
CA THR A 240 17.15 16.22 -4.90
C THR A 240 16.43 16.79 -3.68
N ILE A 241 15.65 15.99 -2.95
CA ILE A 241 14.97 16.41 -1.73
C ILE A 241 15.98 16.56 -0.59
N VAL A 242 15.87 17.67 0.16
CA VAL A 242 16.83 18.02 1.23
C VAL A 242 16.25 17.96 2.63
N ASN A 243 14.93 18.05 2.79
CA ASN A 243 14.27 18.16 4.10
C ASN A 243 13.66 16.84 4.59
N THR A 244 13.88 15.74 3.88
CA THR A 244 13.53 14.38 4.29
C THR A 244 14.34 13.37 3.49
N THR A 245 14.59 12.21 4.07
CA THR A 245 15.13 11.04 3.37
C THR A 245 14.03 9.99 3.26
N PHE A 246 14.08 9.18 2.21
CA PHE A 246 13.08 8.12 1.99
C PHE A 246 13.75 6.76 2.07
N ASP A 247 13.15 5.87 2.86
CA ASP A 247 13.54 4.47 2.98
C ASP A 247 12.98 3.63 1.82
N LYS A 248 11.87 4.09 1.22
CA LYS A 248 11.23 3.44 0.08
C LYS A 248 10.42 4.43 -0.75
N GLN A 249 10.21 4.12 -2.02
CA GLN A 249 9.32 4.85 -2.91
C GLN A 249 8.07 4.06 -3.27
N ILE A 250 6.94 4.75 -3.43
CA ILE A 250 5.69 4.18 -3.97
C ILE A 250 5.28 4.98 -5.21
N LEU A 251 5.13 4.30 -6.33
CA LEU A 251 4.42 4.83 -7.50
C LEU A 251 2.98 4.31 -7.47
N HIS A 252 2.05 5.17 -7.05
CA HIS A 252 0.63 4.87 -7.06
C HIS A 252 0.00 5.21 -8.42
N VAL A 253 -0.35 4.18 -9.19
CA VAL A 253 -1.01 4.29 -10.49
C VAL A 253 -2.51 4.07 -10.36
N ILE A 254 -3.29 5.15 -10.39
CA ILE A 254 -4.74 5.09 -10.38
C ILE A 254 -5.26 4.89 -11.82
N SER A 255 -6.00 3.82 -12.04
CA SER A 255 -6.43 3.33 -13.34
C SER A 255 -7.93 3.48 -13.52
N LEU A 256 -8.35 3.98 -14.70
CA LEU A 256 -9.76 4.24 -15.00
C LEU A 256 -10.60 2.97 -15.15
N SER A 257 -9.97 1.86 -15.55
CA SER A 257 -10.65 0.57 -15.69
C SER A 257 -9.67 -0.59 -15.52
N GLY A 258 -10.22 -1.78 -15.29
CA GLY A 258 -9.42 -3.01 -15.20
C GLY A 258 -8.58 -3.27 -16.46
N HIS A 259 -9.03 -2.80 -17.64
CA HIS A 259 -8.21 -2.85 -18.85
C HIS A 259 -6.94 -1.99 -18.73
N HIS A 260 -7.06 -0.75 -18.25
CA HIS A 260 -5.91 0.14 -18.05
C HIS A 260 -4.94 -0.46 -17.03
N ALA A 261 -5.46 -0.95 -15.90
CA ALA A 261 -4.66 -1.61 -14.87
C ALA A 261 -3.92 -2.83 -15.42
N ALA A 262 -4.57 -3.65 -16.26
CA ALA A 262 -3.94 -4.79 -16.92
C ALA A 262 -2.81 -4.37 -17.87
N GLN A 263 -2.96 -3.26 -18.62
CA GLN A 263 -1.88 -2.73 -19.46
C GLN A 263 -0.70 -2.23 -18.62
N VAL A 264 -0.96 -1.55 -17.51
CA VAL A 264 0.08 -1.09 -16.58
C VAL A 264 0.81 -2.29 -15.96
N LYS A 265 0.08 -3.30 -15.46
CA LYS A 265 0.67 -4.53 -14.90
C LYS A 265 1.56 -5.25 -15.92
N ARG A 266 1.14 -5.32 -17.19
CA ARG A 266 1.95 -5.88 -18.29
C ARG A 266 3.18 -5.03 -18.59
N ALA A 267 3.05 -3.70 -18.55
CA ALA A 267 4.16 -2.78 -18.77
C ALA A 267 5.22 -2.85 -17.65
N CYS A 268 4.82 -3.11 -16.40
CA CYS A 268 5.76 -3.30 -15.27
C CYS A 268 6.76 -4.45 -15.51
N LYS A 269 6.36 -5.48 -16.27
CA LYS A 269 7.24 -6.59 -16.68
C LYS A 269 8.25 -6.20 -17.76
N GLN A 270 7.99 -5.12 -18.51
CA GLN A 270 8.83 -4.66 -19.62
C GLN A 270 9.80 -3.53 -19.21
N VAL A 271 9.46 -2.78 -18.16
CA VAL A 271 10.37 -1.76 -17.61
C VAL A 271 11.57 -2.44 -16.94
N SER A 272 12.77 -1.89 -17.14
CA SER A 272 14.02 -2.42 -16.57
C SER A 272 13.97 -2.49 -15.05
N GLN A 273 14.65 -3.48 -14.47
CA GLN A 273 14.66 -3.68 -13.03
C GLN A 273 15.37 -2.53 -12.30
N ASP A 274 16.38 -1.93 -12.92
CA ASP A 274 17.13 -0.79 -12.36
C ASP A 274 16.24 0.43 -12.08
N LEU A 275 15.21 0.65 -12.91
CA LEU A 275 14.27 1.75 -12.71
C LEU A 275 13.24 1.45 -11.62
N LYS A 276 13.13 0.21 -11.17
CA LYS A 276 12.10 -0.24 -10.23
C LYS A 276 12.66 -0.66 -8.88
N SER A 277 13.97 -0.86 -8.76
CA SER A 277 14.64 -1.61 -7.69
C SER A 277 14.17 -1.19 -6.29
N ASP A 278 13.92 0.10 -6.09
CA ASP A 278 13.47 0.63 -4.80
C ASP A 278 12.07 1.26 -4.80
N THR A 279 11.24 0.91 -5.78
CA THR A 279 9.89 1.46 -5.91
C THR A 279 8.84 0.35 -5.92
N VAL A 280 7.86 0.47 -5.03
CA VAL A 280 6.64 -0.33 -5.08
C VAL A 280 5.67 0.31 -6.07
N ILE A 281 5.22 -0.44 -7.07
CA ILE A 281 4.21 0.03 -8.02
C ILE A 281 2.85 -0.43 -7.53
N PHE A 282 2.08 0.49 -6.94
CA PHE A 282 0.74 0.22 -6.45
C PHE A 282 -0.30 0.63 -7.49
N ILE A 283 -1.00 -0.34 -8.07
CA ILE A 283 -1.98 -0.12 -9.15
C ILE A 283 -3.38 -0.26 -8.58
N THR A 284 -4.17 0.80 -8.60
CA THR A 284 -5.56 0.76 -8.16
C THR A 284 -6.50 1.00 -9.34
N THR A 285 -7.57 0.23 -9.45
CA THR A 285 -8.68 0.55 -10.36
C THR A 285 -9.77 1.23 -9.54
N VAL A 286 -10.15 2.45 -9.90
CA VAL A 286 -11.09 3.27 -9.12
C VAL A 286 -12.35 3.55 -9.93
N ASP A 287 -13.54 3.31 -9.37
CA ASP A 287 -14.83 3.51 -10.03
C ASP A 287 -15.36 4.96 -10.04
N ALA A 288 -14.52 5.94 -9.71
CA ALA A 288 -14.90 7.34 -9.56
C ALA A 288 -14.36 8.22 -10.70
N LYS A 289 -15.25 8.64 -11.61
CA LYS A 289 -14.87 9.42 -12.82
C LYS A 289 -14.26 10.80 -12.51
N SER A 290 -14.65 11.43 -11.41
CA SER A 290 -14.14 12.76 -11.01
C SER A 290 -12.64 12.76 -10.69
N VAL A 291 -12.06 11.59 -10.34
CA VAL A 291 -10.61 11.41 -10.20
C VAL A 291 -9.88 11.62 -11.53
N PHE A 292 -10.54 11.32 -12.65
CA PHE A 292 -9.94 11.35 -13.99
C PHE A 292 -10.33 12.58 -14.80
N PHE A 293 -11.54 13.11 -14.60
CA PHE A 293 -12.11 14.16 -15.44
C PHE A 293 -12.62 15.33 -14.62
N ASN A 294 -12.24 16.54 -15.03
CA ASN A 294 -12.81 17.76 -14.46
C ASN A 294 -14.24 17.91 -14.99
N SER A 295 -15.19 18.22 -14.11
CA SER A 295 -16.63 18.36 -14.34
C SER A 295 -16.97 19.20 -15.58
N ASN A 296 -16.21 20.28 -15.83
CA ASN A 296 -16.42 21.16 -16.99
C ASN A 296 -16.13 20.48 -18.35
N SER A 297 -15.20 19.53 -18.40
CA SER A 297 -14.84 18.83 -19.65
C SER A 297 -15.86 17.75 -20.06
N TYR A 298 -16.60 17.19 -19.08
CA TYR A 298 -17.61 16.17 -19.32
C TYR A 298 -18.92 16.77 -19.83
N LEU A 299 -19.33 17.93 -19.27
CA LEU A 299 -20.52 18.66 -19.71
C LEU A 299 -20.38 19.19 -21.15
N GLN A 300 -19.20 19.70 -21.52
CA GLN A 300 -18.91 20.08 -22.90
C GLN A 300 -19.03 18.89 -23.88
N LYS A 301 -18.69 17.68 -23.45
CA LYS A 301 -18.85 16.45 -24.26
C LYS A 301 -20.31 16.00 -24.39
N LYS A 302 -21.12 16.14 -23.33
CA LYS A 302 -22.56 15.83 -23.38
C LYS A 302 -23.28 16.76 -24.35
N ASN A 303 -22.98 18.06 -24.29
CA ASN A 303 -23.57 19.06 -25.16
C ASN A 303 -23.16 18.89 -26.64
N ARG A 304 -21.89 18.55 -26.93
CA ARG A 304 -21.43 18.27 -28.30
C ARG A 304 -22.04 17.01 -28.94
N LYS A 305 -22.46 16.02 -28.12
CA LYS A 305 -23.18 14.83 -28.62
C LYS A 305 -24.68 15.08 -28.78
N ALA A 306 -25.27 15.97 -27.98
CA ALA A 306 -26.67 16.36 -28.10
C ALA A 306 -26.93 17.25 -29.33
N VAL A 307 -25.96 18.07 -29.75
CA VAL A 307 -26.05 18.93 -30.94
C VAL A 307 -25.84 18.16 -32.26
N LYS A 308 -25.47 16.88 -32.20
CA LYS A 308 -25.23 16.02 -33.38
C LYS A 308 -26.29 14.93 -33.58
N LYS A 309 -27.41 15.01 -32.87
CA LYS A 309 -28.62 14.22 -33.08
C LYS A 309 -29.74 15.16 -33.48
#